data_AF-A0A382QQS2-F1
#
_entry.id   AF-A0A382QQS2-F1
#
_cell.length_a   1.000
_cell.length_b   1.000
_cell.length_c   1.000
_cell.angle_alpha   90.00
_cell.angle_beta   90.00
_cell.angle_gamma   90.00
#
_symmetry.space_group_name_H-M   'P 1'
#
loop_
_entity.id
_entity.type
_entity.pdbx_description
1 polymer ?
#
loop_
_entity_poly.entity_id
_entity_poly.type
_entity_poly.pdbx_seq_one_letter_code
_entity_poly.pdbx_strand_id
1 'polypeptide(L)'
;MLTRVDLRGEDGAPETLLPRPGHFYDHVADTVREVIAEVRQRGDAALYDLTERLDGVRLESLVVPQDTGVKALSSLPSDLRDALMVAEAAVRRHHEEELRASRET
;
A
#
# COMPACT_ATOMS: atom_id res chain seq x y z
N MET A 1 4.11 23.89 -15.98
CA MET A 1 3.86 24.05 -17.42
C MET A 1 4.02 22.68 -18.06
N LEU A 2 3.05 22.19 -18.82
CA LEU A 2 3.13 20.86 -19.44
C LEU A 2 3.83 20.95 -20.81
N THR A 3 4.72 20.01 -21.10
CA THR A 3 5.42 19.93 -22.38
C THR A 3 4.79 18.85 -23.26
N ARG A 4 4.44 19.18 -24.49
CA ARG A 4 3.95 18.20 -25.48
C ARG A 4 5.16 17.48 -26.09
N VAL A 5 5.23 16.17 -25.91
CA VAL A 5 6.24 15.30 -26.53
C VAL A 5 5.57 14.52 -27.67
N ASP A 6 6.13 14.59 -28.87
CA ASP A 6 5.71 13.81 -30.04
C ASP A 6 6.74 12.71 -30.29
N LEU A 7 6.29 11.45 -30.30
CA LEU A 7 7.16 10.28 -30.43
C LEU A 7 7.28 9.78 -31.89
N ARG A 8 6.60 10.43 -32.84
CA ARG A 8 6.56 9.99 -34.23
C ARG A 8 7.83 10.42 -34.96
N GLY A 9 8.56 9.47 -35.54
CA GLY A 9 9.78 9.74 -36.32
C GLY A 9 11.04 9.96 -35.49
N GLU A 10 10.98 9.66 -34.18
CA GLU A 10 12.13 9.68 -33.30
C GLU A 10 12.87 8.33 -33.38
N ASP A 11 14.13 8.35 -33.80
CA ASP A 11 15.02 7.17 -33.86
C ASP A 11 15.80 6.95 -32.54
N GLY A 12 15.57 7.82 -31.55
CA GLY A 12 16.25 7.81 -30.25
C GLY A 12 15.62 6.86 -29.23
N ALA A 13 16.38 6.56 -28.16
CA ALA A 13 15.92 5.72 -27.06
C ALA A 13 14.76 6.41 -26.30
N PRO A 14 13.54 5.81 -26.23
CA PRO A 14 12.34 6.40 -25.63
C PRO A 14 12.53 6.91 -24.19
N GLU A 15 13.46 6.33 -23.46
CA GLU A 15 13.83 6.66 -22.08
C GLU A 15 14.39 8.08 -21.94
N THR A 16 14.90 8.66 -23.03
CA THR A 16 15.41 10.04 -23.05
C THR A 16 14.27 11.05 -23.13
N LEU A 17 13.19 10.70 -23.83
CA LEU A 17 12.00 11.54 -24.01
C LEU A 17 11.00 11.36 -22.86
N LEU A 18 11.03 10.19 -22.22
CA LEU A 18 10.21 9.81 -21.08
C LEU A 18 11.10 9.36 -19.91
N PRO A 19 11.96 10.25 -19.38
CA PRO A 19 12.87 9.88 -18.31
C PRO A 19 12.08 9.48 -17.08
N ARG A 20 12.39 8.30 -16.53
CA ARG A 20 11.98 7.97 -15.16
C ARG A 20 12.84 8.80 -14.22
N PRO A 21 12.25 9.59 -13.31
CA PRO A 21 13.02 10.27 -12.27
C PRO A 21 13.88 9.27 -11.53
N GLY A 22 15.17 9.58 -11.36
CA GLY A 22 16.07 8.78 -10.53
C GLY A 22 15.55 8.73 -9.09
N HIS A 23 15.58 7.54 -8.48
CA HIS A 23 15.23 7.36 -7.09
C HIS A 23 16.44 7.71 -6.20
N PHE A 24 16.40 8.88 -5.56
CA PHE A 24 17.44 9.32 -4.62
C PHE A 24 16.96 9.10 -3.18
N TYR A 25 17.07 7.86 -2.69
CA TYR A 25 16.55 7.47 -1.37
C TYR A 25 17.57 6.72 -0.50
N ASP A 26 18.88 6.85 -0.76
CA ASP A 26 19.89 6.08 -0.03
C ASP A 26 19.78 6.25 1.50
N HIS A 27 19.57 7.49 1.95
CA HIS A 27 19.33 7.83 3.35
C HIS A 27 18.02 7.26 3.94
N VAL A 28 16.97 7.12 3.12
CA VAL A 28 15.71 6.48 3.54
C VAL A 28 15.93 4.97 3.68
N ALA A 29 16.67 4.37 2.75
CA ALA A 29 16.99 2.95 2.81
C ALA A 29 17.83 2.61 4.05
N ASP A 30 18.78 3.47 4.43
CA ASP A 30 19.55 3.33 5.68
C ASP A 30 18.63 3.35 6.90
N THR A 31 17.76 4.36 7.01
CA THR A 31 16.77 4.48 8.11
C THR A 31 15.85 3.25 8.19
N VAL A 32 15.35 2.76 7.05
CA VAL A 32 14.47 1.58 7.03
C VAL A 32 15.22 0.32 7.46
N ARG A 33 16.49 0.16 7.08
CA ARG A 33 17.31 -0.98 7.54
C ARG A 33 17.50 -0.97 9.05
N GLU A 34 17.67 0.21 9.66
CA GLU A 34 17.74 0.36 11.11
C GLU A 34 16.42 -0.02 11.78
N VAL A 35 15.28 0.47 11.29
CA VAL A 35 13.95 0.10 11.81
C VAL A 35 13.72 -1.41 11.74
N ILE A 36 14.06 -2.05 10.61
CA ILE A 36 13.94 -3.51 10.46
C ILE A 36 14.85 -4.24 11.46
N ALA A 37 16.10 -3.77 11.63
CA ALA A 37 17.03 -4.38 12.59
C ALA A 37 16.53 -4.25 14.03
N GLU A 38 15.96 -3.10 14.39
CA GLU A 38 15.38 -2.81 15.70
C GLU A 38 14.20 -3.74 16.00
N VAL A 39 13.26 -3.89 15.04
CA VAL A 39 12.11 -4.80 15.17
C VAL A 39 12.56 -6.26 15.24
N ARG A 40 13.55 -6.68 14.44
CA ARG A 40 14.09 -8.06 14.52
C ARG A 40 14.74 -8.37 15.87
N GLN A 41 15.41 -7.40 16.48
CA GLN A 41 16.09 -7.59 17.75
C GLN A 41 15.15 -7.53 18.95
N ARG A 42 14.17 -6.61 18.94
CA ARG A 42 13.34 -6.28 20.10
C ARG A 42 11.87 -6.67 19.97
N GLY A 43 11.43 -7.13 18.79
CA GLY A 43 10.05 -7.54 18.53
C GLY A 43 9.05 -6.44 18.83
N ASP A 44 7.95 -6.80 19.50
CA ASP A 44 6.84 -5.91 19.82
C ASP A 44 7.26 -4.66 20.61
N ALA A 45 8.28 -4.76 21.47
CA ALA A 45 8.78 -3.59 22.21
C ALA A 45 9.25 -2.48 21.27
N ALA A 46 9.92 -2.83 20.16
CA ALA A 46 10.27 -1.85 19.14
C ALA A 46 9.03 -1.29 18.43
N LEU A 47 8.02 -2.11 18.17
CA LEU A 47 6.79 -1.64 17.52
C LEU A 47 6.08 -0.58 18.37
N TYR A 48 5.97 -0.78 19.68
CA TYR A 48 5.39 0.22 20.59
C TYR A 48 6.20 1.52 20.59
N ASP A 49 7.52 1.45 20.75
CA ASP A 49 8.40 2.63 20.77
C ASP A 49 8.35 3.41 19.44
N LEU A 50 8.39 2.69 18.31
CA LEU A 50 8.34 3.27 16.98
C LEU A 50 7.00 3.94 16.71
N THR A 51 5.90 3.31 17.11
CA THR A 51 4.55 3.88 16.96
C THR A 51 4.41 5.17 17.79
N GLU A 52 4.87 5.17 19.04
CA GLU A 52 4.84 6.38 19.87
C GLU A 52 5.66 7.51 19.25
N ARG A 53 6.83 7.19 18.67
CA ARG A 53 7.73 8.18 18.07
C ARG A 53 7.25 8.72 16.71
N LEU A 54 6.71 7.86 15.85
CA LEU A 54 6.39 8.20 14.46
C LEU A 54 4.93 8.63 14.29
N ASP A 55 4.01 7.97 14.98
CA ASP A 55 2.57 8.23 14.89
C ASP A 55 2.07 9.10 16.05
N GLY A 56 2.90 9.30 17.09
CA GLY A 56 2.58 10.17 18.23
C GLY A 56 1.56 9.57 19.20
N VAL A 57 1.30 8.27 19.12
CA VAL A 57 0.33 7.56 19.96
C VAL A 57 0.98 6.37 20.68
N ARG A 58 0.71 6.25 21.98
CA ARG A 58 1.14 5.10 22.75
C ARG A 58 0.08 4.01 22.69
N LEU A 59 0.42 2.88 22.07
CA LEU A 59 -0.50 1.74 21.94
C LEU A 59 -0.55 0.91 23.22
N GLU A 60 -1.73 0.34 23.50
CA GLU A 60 -1.94 -0.68 24.54
C GLU A 60 -2.00 -2.09 23.96
N SER A 61 -2.28 -2.21 22.66
CA SER A 61 -2.37 -3.47 21.92
C SER A 61 -1.96 -3.26 20.47
N LEU A 62 -1.23 -4.22 19.90
CA LEU A 62 -0.92 -4.29 18.47
C LEU A 62 -2.07 -4.90 17.65
N VAL A 63 -3.05 -5.51 18.32
CA VAL A 63 -4.19 -6.17 17.68
C VAL A 63 -5.43 -5.30 17.84
N VAL A 64 -6.07 -5.00 16.71
CA VAL A 64 -7.38 -4.35 16.70
C VAL A 64 -8.44 -5.32 17.22
N PRO A 65 -9.19 -4.98 18.29
CA PRO A 65 -10.26 -5.84 18.80
C PRO A 65 -11.33 -6.10 17.74
N GLN A 66 -11.85 -7.33 17.68
CA GLN A 66 -12.81 -7.75 16.66
C GLN A 66 -14.08 -6.87 16.61
N ASP A 67 -14.56 -6.45 17.78
CA ASP A 67 -15.75 -5.61 17.91
C ASP A 67 -15.54 -4.21 17.30
N THR A 68 -14.30 -3.72 17.27
CA THR A 68 -13.94 -2.43 16.64
C THR A 68 -14.23 -2.48 15.15
N GLY A 69 -13.91 -3.59 14.47
CA GLY A 69 -14.23 -3.78 13.05
C GLY A 69 -15.74 -3.81 12.78
N VAL A 70 -16.51 -4.49 13.64
CA VAL A 70 -17.99 -4.54 13.53
C VAL A 70 -18.60 -3.15 13.71
N LYS A 71 -18.11 -2.39 14.70
CA LYS A 71 -18.56 -1.02 14.96
C LYS A 71 -18.18 -0.06 13.83
N ALA A 72 -16.95 -0.15 13.32
CA ALA A 72 -16.50 0.66 12.19
C ALA A 72 -17.38 0.41 10.96
N LEU A 73 -17.64 -0.87 10.67
CA LEU A 73 -18.54 -1.26 9.59
C LEU A 73 -19.94 -0.67 9.83
N SER A 74 -20.58 -0.91 10.99
CA SER A 74 -21.92 -0.40 11.31
C SER A 74 -22.04 1.13 11.31
N SER A 75 -20.95 1.86 11.55
CA SER A 75 -20.91 3.32 11.53
C SER A 75 -20.88 3.95 10.14
N LEU A 76 -20.64 3.17 9.08
CA LEU A 76 -20.58 3.70 7.72
C LEU A 76 -21.96 4.19 7.23
N PRO A 77 -22.01 5.32 6.50
CA PRO A 77 -23.15 5.68 5.66
C PRO A 77 -23.54 4.51 4.73
N SER A 78 -24.84 4.30 4.55
CA SER A 78 -25.35 3.14 3.80
C SER A 78 -24.89 3.16 2.33
N ASP A 79 -24.85 4.34 1.71
CA ASP A 79 -24.38 4.52 0.33
C ASP A 79 -22.91 4.14 0.16
N LEU A 80 -22.04 4.54 1.09
CA LEU A 80 -20.63 4.16 1.09
C LEU A 80 -20.46 2.65 1.30
N ARG A 81 -21.21 2.07 2.25
CA ARG A 81 -21.20 0.62 2.48
C ARG A 81 -21.60 -0.15 1.22
N ASP A 82 -22.70 0.24 0.59
CA ASP A 82 -23.21 -0.45 -0.59
C ASP A 82 -22.22 -0.35 -1.74
N ALA A 83 -21.59 0.82 -1.94
CA ALA A 83 -20.54 1.00 -2.94
C ALA A 83 -19.32 0.08 -2.70
N LEU A 84 -18.88 -0.06 -1.44
CA LEU A 84 -17.78 -0.96 -1.08
C LEU A 84 -18.15 -2.43 -1.31
N MET A 85 -19.39 -2.84 -1.04
CA MET A 85 -19.86 -4.21 -1.29
C MET A 85 -19.91 -4.53 -2.79
N VAL A 86 -20.32 -3.58 -3.63
CA VAL A 86 -20.28 -3.76 -5.09
C VAL A 86 -18.85 -3.89 -5.59
N ALA A 87 -17.93 -3.04 -5.11
CA ALA A 87 -16.52 -3.12 -5.47
C ALA A 87 -15.89 -4.45 -5.05
N GLU A 88 -16.16 -4.89 -3.82
CA GLU A 88 -15.70 -6.17 -3.28
C GLU A 88 -16.15 -7.36 -4.13
N ALA A 89 -17.44 -7.42 -4.47
CA ALA A 89 -17.98 -8.51 -5.29
C ALA A 89 -17.37 -8.54 -6.71
N ALA A 90 -17.15 -7.36 -7.30
CA ALA A 90 -16.52 -7.25 -8.62
C ALA A 90 -15.05 -7.72 -8.60
N VAL A 91 -14.28 -7.28 -7.61
CA VAL A 91 -12.87 -7.69 -7.43
C VAL A 91 -12.78 -9.19 -7.16
N ARG A 92 -13.64 -9.73 -6.28
CA ARG A 92 -13.67 -11.15 -5.95
C ARG A 92 -13.94 -12.01 -7.18
N ARG A 93 -15.01 -11.70 -7.92
CA ARG A 93 -15.39 -12.44 -9.13
C ARG A 93 -14.24 -12.50 -10.13
N HIS A 94 -13.59 -11.36 -10.40
CA HIS A 94 -12.46 -11.32 -11.33
C HIS A 94 -11.31 -12.25 -10.91
N HIS A 95 -10.89 -12.19 -9.64
CA HIS A 95 -9.80 -13.05 -9.16
C HIS A 95 -10.19 -14.53 -9.07
N GLU A 96 -11.46 -14.85 -8.81
CA GLU A 96 -11.96 -16.22 -8.88
C GLU A 96 -11.94 -16.78 -10.30
N GLU A 97 -12.23 -15.95 -11.31
CA GLU A 97 -12.13 -16.32 -12.73
C GLU A 97 -10.67 -16.55 -13.16
N GLU A 98 -9.73 -15.67 -12.76
CA GLU A 98 -8.29 -15.83 -13.02
C GLU A 98 -7.74 -17.16 -12.45
N LEU A 99 -8.15 -17.52 -11.23
CA LEU A 99 -7.76 -18.79 -10.60
C LEU A 99 -8.29 -20.02 -11.34
N ARG A 100 -9.47 -19.93 -11.98
CA ARG A 100 -10.02 -21.02 -12.79
C ARG A 100 -9.26 -21.14 -14.10
N ALA A 101 -9.03 -20.03 -14.79
CA ALA A 101 -8.27 -20.00 -16.05
C ALA A 101 -6.85 -20.56 -15.86
N SER A 102 -6.16 -20.19 -14.78
CA SER A 102 -4.82 -20.71 -14.46
C SER A 102 -4.78 -22.23 -14.16
N ARG A 103 -5.91 -22.86 -13.86
CA ARG A 103 -6.00 -24.30 -13.55
C ARG A 103 -6.37 -25.16 -14.76
N GLU A 104 -6.80 -24.53 -15.86
CA GLU A 104 -7.21 -25.21 -17.10
C GLU A 104 -6.10 -25.25 -18.16
N THR A 105 -5.00 -24.53 -17.93
CA THR A 105 -3.71 -24.60 -18.66
C THR A 105 -2.68 -25.42 -17.89
#